data_AF-A0A060BYZ5-F1
#
_entry.id   AF-A0A060BYZ5-F1
#
_cell.length_a   1.000
_cell.length_b   1.000
_cell.length_c   1.000
_cell.angle_alpha   90.00
_cell.angle_beta   90.00
_cell.angle_gamma   90.00
#
_symmetry.space_group_name_H-M   'P 1'
#
loop_
_entity.id
_entity.type
_entity.pdbx_description
1 polymer ?
#
loop_
_entity_poly.entity_id
_entity_poly.type
_entity_poly.pdbx_seq_one_letter_code
_entity_poly.pdbx_strand_id
1 'polypeptide(L)'
;ASASAVMRRVGTRIGPDAELGLLAWREQNLLQADRPVREFGFKRPWAEQWHDAGAWLAQAPGKRWVLVLEEAMSPCVDPAQVIDIGVANRNRWQLLPGTAWDSRCHAERAGASQEED
;
A
#
# COMPACT_ATOMS: atom_id res chain seq x y z
N ALA A 1 -0.52 -16.09 8.20
CA ALA A 1 0.75 -16.28 7.45
C ALA A 1 1.83 -15.37 8.04
N SER A 2 3.11 -15.57 7.75
CA SER A 2 4.16 -14.63 8.16
C SER A 2 4.19 -13.39 7.24
N ALA A 3 4.86 -12.32 7.68
CA ALA A 3 5.16 -11.16 6.82
C ALA A 3 5.94 -11.57 5.56
N SER A 4 6.92 -12.47 5.69
CA SER A 4 7.67 -13.01 4.54
C SER A 4 6.78 -13.75 3.54
N ALA A 5 5.77 -14.49 4.01
CA ALA A 5 4.82 -15.16 3.13
C ALA A 5 3.88 -14.17 2.42
N VAL A 6 3.51 -13.05 3.08
CA VAL A 6 2.76 -11.95 2.43
C VAL A 6 3.63 -11.29 1.35
N MET A 7 4.86 -10.90 1.68
CA MET A 7 5.75 -10.21 0.74
C MET A 7 6.13 -11.09 -0.46
N ARG A 8 6.30 -12.40 -0.26
CA ARG A 8 6.48 -13.33 -1.40
C ARG A 8 5.27 -13.35 -2.32
N ARG A 9 4.03 -13.35 -1.78
CA ARG A 9 2.81 -13.28 -2.60
C ARG A 9 2.71 -11.94 -3.34
N VAL A 10 3.06 -10.83 -2.69
CA VAL A 10 3.16 -9.52 -3.35
C VAL A 10 4.12 -9.61 -4.53
N GLY A 11 5.31 -10.15 -4.30
CA GLY A 11 6.35 -10.32 -5.30
C GLY A 11 5.87 -11.08 -6.53
N THR A 12 5.29 -12.27 -6.31
CA THR A 12 4.70 -13.10 -7.36
C THR A 12 3.55 -12.41 -8.09
N ARG A 13 2.69 -11.69 -7.36
CA ARG A 13 1.48 -11.09 -7.93
C ARG A 13 1.76 -9.93 -8.89
N ILE A 14 2.75 -9.10 -8.58
CA ILE A 14 3.05 -7.90 -9.37
C ILE A 14 4.12 -8.12 -10.43
N GLY A 15 4.86 -9.23 -10.34
CA GLY A 15 5.91 -9.58 -11.29
C GLY A 15 7.21 -8.78 -11.07
N PRO A 16 8.28 -9.12 -11.81
CA PRO A 16 9.62 -8.57 -11.61
C PRO A 16 9.78 -7.12 -12.07
N ASP A 17 8.95 -6.66 -13.03
CA ASP A 17 9.06 -5.33 -13.64
C ASP A 17 8.28 -4.25 -12.89
N ALA A 18 7.54 -4.62 -11.85
CA ALA A 18 6.70 -3.71 -11.09
C ALA A 18 7.48 -2.99 -9.99
N GLU A 19 7.11 -1.74 -9.76
CA GLU A 19 7.57 -0.94 -8.63
C GLU A 19 6.59 -1.08 -7.46
N LEU A 20 7.12 -1.18 -6.24
CA LEU A 20 6.32 -1.38 -5.03
C LEU A 20 6.44 -0.19 -4.08
N GLY A 21 5.30 0.35 -3.70
CA GLY A 21 5.12 1.32 -2.62
C GLY A 21 4.57 0.67 -1.36
N LEU A 22 4.93 1.22 -0.19
CA LEU A 22 4.47 0.75 1.12
C LEU A 22 3.75 1.87 1.88
N LEU A 23 2.49 1.62 2.26
CA LEU A 23 1.65 2.53 3.05
C LEU A 23 1.15 1.85 4.32
N ALA A 24 1.19 2.55 5.45
CA ALA A 24 0.85 1.99 6.77
C ALA A 24 1.58 0.67 7.07
N TRP A 25 2.82 0.54 6.56
CA TRP A 25 3.60 -0.68 6.60
C TRP A 25 4.19 -0.94 7.99
N ARG A 26 4.50 -2.20 8.28
CA ARG A 26 5.29 -2.60 9.46
C ARG A 26 6.71 -2.93 9.03
N GLU A 27 7.69 -2.80 9.93
CA GLU A 27 9.10 -3.03 9.62
C GLU A 27 9.37 -4.35 8.90
N GLN A 28 8.64 -5.41 9.29
CA GLN A 28 8.73 -6.72 8.68
C GLN A 28 8.30 -6.76 7.19
N ASN A 29 7.45 -5.85 6.71
CA ASN A 29 7.13 -5.74 5.29
C ASN A 29 8.34 -5.23 4.49
N LEU A 30 9.00 -4.19 4.99
CA LEU A 30 10.18 -3.60 4.35
C LEU A 30 11.34 -4.61 4.30
N LEU A 31 11.65 -5.23 5.43
CA LEU A 31 12.77 -6.19 5.54
C LEU A 31 12.60 -7.46 4.69
N GLN A 32 11.37 -7.75 4.24
CA GLN A 32 11.05 -8.95 3.47
C GLN A 32 10.67 -8.64 2.01
N ALA A 33 10.78 -7.38 1.58
CA ALA A 33 10.57 -7.01 0.20
C ALA A 33 11.65 -7.65 -0.70
N ASP A 34 11.23 -8.20 -1.85
CA ASP A 34 12.12 -8.82 -2.83
C ASP A 34 12.73 -7.80 -3.82
N ARG A 35 12.41 -6.51 -3.64
CA ARG A 35 12.84 -5.39 -4.47
C ARG A 35 12.91 -4.11 -3.64
N PRO A 36 13.63 -3.06 -4.12
CA PRO A 36 13.54 -1.75 -3.51
C PRO A 36 12.09 -1.25 -3.46
N VAL A 37 11.71 -0.65 -2.34
CA VAL A 37 10.36 -0.11 -2.14
C VAL A 37 10.39 1.40 -1.96
N ARG A 38 9.31 2.05 -2.39
CA ARG A 38 9.01 3.44 -2.06
C ARG A 38 8.18 3.49 -0.78
N GLU A 39 8.74 4.04 0.28
CA GLU A 39 8.00 4.24 1.53
C GLU A 39 7.31 5.60 1.54
N PHE A 40 6.11 5.67 2.15
CA PHE A 40 5.40 6.95 2.32
C PHE A 40 5.36 7.46 3.77
N GLY A 41 6.10 6.79 4.66
CA GLY A 41 6.46 7.25 6.01
C GLY A 41 5.81 6.45 7.13
N PHE A 42 6.63 5.73 7.89
CA PHE A 42 6.19 4.79 8.95
C PHE A 42 5.29 5.41 10.03
N LYS A 43 5.61 6.63 10.50
CA LYS A 43 4.87 7.33 11.57
C LYS A 43 4.02 8.50 11.08
N ARG A 44 3.84 8.65 9.76
CA ARG A 44 3.09 9.77 9.20
C ARG A 44 1.59 9.48 9.22
N PRO A 45 0.74 10.50 9.39
CA PRO A 45 -0.71 10.33 9.22
C PRO A 45 -1.03 9.71 7.86
N TRP A 46 -1.98 8.77 7.82
CA TRP A 46 -2.28 8.01 6.59
C TRP A 46 -2.73 8.91 5.44
N ALA A 47 -3.45 10.00 5.74
CA ALA A 47 -3.84 10.97 4.73
C ALA A 47 -2.65 11.61 4.00
N GLU A 48 -1.55 11.88 4.72
CA GLU A 48 -0.32 12.38 4.10
C GLU A 48 0.42 11.29 3.31
N GLN A 49 0.45 10.06 3.84
CA GLN A 49 1.03 8.94 3.11
C GLN A 49 0.30 8.74 1.77
N TRP A 50 -1.03 8.81 1.77
CA TRP A 50 -1.85 8.69 0.56
C TRP A 50 -1.70 9.86 -0.40
N HIS A 51 -1.49 11.08 0.10
CA HIS A 51 -1.19 12.22 -0.75
C HIS A 51 0.06 11.95 -1.61
N ASP A 52 1.14 11.49 -0.99
CA ASP A 52 2.39 11.18 -1.68
C ASP A 52 2.28 9.89 -2.52
N ALA A 53 1.62 8.85 -1.99
CA ALA A 53 1.44 7.58 -2.69
C ALA A 53 0.57 7.74 -3.94
N GLY A 54 -0.51 8.51 -3.85
CA GLY A 54 -1.39 8.80 -4.99
C GLY A 54 -0.66 9.55 -6.10
N ALA A 55 0.11 10.59 -5.74
CA ALA A 55 0.94 11.32 -6.71
C ALA A 55 2.00 10.42 -7.36
N TRP A 56 2.58 9.49 -6.60
CA TRP A 56 3.53 8.51 -7.11
C TRP A 56 2.88 7.47 -8.03
N LEU A 57 1.71 6.92 -7.67
CA LEU A 57 0.95 5.97 -8.49
C LEU A 57 0.56 6.58 -9.85
N ALA A 58 0.09 7.84 -9.85
CA ALA A 58 -0.37 8.54 -11.05
C ALA A 58 0.72 8.73 -12.12
N GLN A 59 2.01 8.72 -11.74
CA GLN A 59 3.12 8.87 -12.69
C GLN A 59 3.37 7.62 -13.54
N ALA A 60 3.02 6.42 -13.05
CA ALA A 60 3.20 5.16 -13.78
C ALA A 60 2.15 4.11 -13.36
N PRO A 61 0.86 4.35 -13.62
CA PRO A 61 -0.23 3.56 -13.06
C PRO A 61 -0.22 2.08 -13.47
N GLY A 62 0.36 1.75 -14.63
CA GLY A 62 0.52 0.36 -15.10
C GLY A 62 1.72 -0.40 -14.51
N LYS A 63 2.64 0.28 -13.82
CA LYS A 63 3.86 -0.33 -13.24
C LYS A 63 3.92 -0.24 -11.72
N ARG A 64 3.29 0.77 -11.13
CA ARG A 64 3.37 1.06 -9.70
C ARG A 64 2.23 0.41 -8.95
N TRP A 65 2.57 -0.22 -7.83
CA TRP A 65 1.66 -0.90 -6.94
C TRP A 65 1.87 -0.43 -5.51
N VAL A 66 0.84 -0.46 -4.69
CA VAL A 66 0.95 -0.17 -3.25
C VAL A 66 0.46 -1.35 -2.45
N LEU A 67 1.30 -1.82 -1.52
CA LEU A 67 0.87 -2.64 -0.40
C LEU A 67 0.41 -1.72 0.73
N VAL A 68 -0.78 -1.97 1.25
CA VAL A 68 -1.42 -1.15 2.27
C VAL A 68 -2.13 -2.03 3.30
N LEU A 69 -2.18 -1.53 4.54
CA LEU A 69 -3.01 -2.08 5.60
C LEU A 69 -4.50 -1.81 5.29
N GLU A 70 -5.40 -2.79 5.42
CA GLU A 70 -6.83 -2.63 5.09
C GLU A 70 -7.45 -1.41 5.78
N GLU A 71 -7.16 -1.22 7.07
CA GLU A 71 -7.68 -0.10 7.87
C GLU A 71 -7.22 1.28 7.36
N ALA A 72 -6.12 1.31 6.63
CA ALA A 72 -5.54 2.52 6.06
C ALA A 72 -6.00 2.78 4.63
N MET A 73 -6.94 2.02 4.05
CA MET A 73 -7.35 2.20 2.66
C MET A 73 -7.98 3.57 2.40
N SER A 74 -7.61 4.21 1.29
CA SER A 74 -8.19 5.48 0.87
C SER A 74 -9.52 5.28 0.14
N PRO A 75 -10.54 6.13 0.37
CA PRO A 75 -11.79 6.10 -0.42
C PRO A 75 -11.60 6.52 -1.88
N CYS A 76 -10.42 7.04 -2.25
CA CYS A 76 -10.06 7.38 -3.62
C CYS A 76 -9.54 6.17 -4.44
N VAL A 77 -9.51 4.99 -3.83
CA VAL A 77 -9.14 3.73 -4.50
C VAL A 77 -10.39 3.03 -5.00
N ASP A 78 -10.40 2.61 -6.26
CA ASP A 78 -11.42 1.74 -6.84
C ASP A 78 -11.38 0.35 -6.17
N PRO A 79 -12.38 -0.02 -5.34
CA PRO A 79 -12.37 -1.27 -4.61
C PRO A 79 -12.42 -2.49 -5.52
N ALA A 80 -12.88 -2.37 -6.77
CA ALA A 80 -12.94 -3.49 -7.72
C ALA A 80 -11.55 -3.97 -8.16
N GLN A 81 -10.51 -3.15 -7.99
CA GLN A 81 -9.13 -3.48 -8.36
C GLN A 81 -8.24 -3.84 -7.15
N VAL A 82 -8.80 -3.79 -5.93
CA VAL A 82 -8.08 -4.12 -4.70
C VAL A 82 -7.96 -5.64 -4.55
N ILE A 83 -6.79 -6.11 -4.15
CA ILE A 83 -6.48 -7.52 -3.95
C ILE A 83 -6.14 -7.76 -2.48
N ASP A 84 -6.93 -8.61 -1.82
CA ASP A 84 -6.56 -9.16 -0.50
C ASP A 84 -5.34 -10.08 -0.66
N ILE A 85 -4.16 -9.64 -0.20
CA ILE A 85 -2.89 -10.38 -0.40
C ILE A 85 -2.47 -11.21 0.84
N GLY A 86 -3.23 -11.08 1.93
CA GLY A 86 -3.27 -12.01 3.04
C GLY A 86 -3.11 -11.36 4.42
N VAL A 87 -3.08 -12.20 5.45
CA VAL A 87 -3.01 -11.77 6.86
C VAL A 87 -1.68 -12.19 7.49
N ALA A 88 -1.04 -11.25 8.20
CA ALA A 88 0.15 -11.48 9.03
C ALA A 88 0.11 -10.61 10.28
N ASN A 89 0.44 -11.17 11.44
CA ASN A 89 0.44 -10.48 12.74
C ASN A 89 -0.88 -9.75 13.04
N ARG A 90 -2.02 -10.38 12.74
CA ARG A 90 -3.39 -9.82 12.83
C ARG A 90 -3.72 -8.67 11.88
N ASN A 91 -2.77 -8.20 11.07
CA ASN A 91 -3.01 -7.18 10.06
C ASN A 91 -3.45 -7.83 8.74
N ARG A 92 -4.52 -7.30 8.14
CA ARG A 92 -4.97 -7.67 6.80
C ARG A 92 -4.32 -6.74 5.78
N TRP A 93 -3.59 -7.33 4.85
CA TRP A 93 -2.86 -6.59 3.83
C TRP A 93 -3.58 -6.65 2.50
N GLN A 94 -3.65 -5.50 1.86
CA GLN A 94 -4.24 -5.30 0.54
C GLN A 94 -3.21 -4.75 -0.42
N LEU A 95 -3.37 -5.08 -1.70
CA LEU A 95 -2.49 -4.70 -2.78
C LEU A 95 -3.33 -4.10 -3.90
N LEU A 96 -2.93 -2.94 -4.40
CA LEU A 96 -3.62 -2.28 -5.51
C LEU A 96 -2.64 -1.81 -6.60
N PRO A 97 -3.01 -1.91 -7.88
CA PRO A 97 -2.28 -1.28 -8.97
C PRO A 97 -2.54 0.22 -8.97
N GLY A 98 -1.65 0.99 -9.57
CA GLY A 98 -1.85 2.43 -9.74
C GLY A 98 -3.06 2.80 -10.60
N THR A 99 -3.58 1.87 -11.42
CA THR A 99 -4.86 2.03 -12.14
C THR A 99 -6.09 2.05 -11.22
N ALA A 100 -5.95 1.62 -9.96
CA ALA A 100 -7.01 1.72 -8.97
C ALA A 100 -7.12 3.12 -8.35
N TRP A 101 -6.13 4.00 -8.54
CA TRP A 101 -6.12 5.34 -7.95
C TRP A 101 -6.88 6.34 -8.83
N ASP A 102 -7.91 7.00 -8.27
CA ASP A 102 -8.55 8.14 -8.92
C ASP A 102 -7.83 9.44 -8.57
N SER A 103 -7.02 9.96 -9.50
CA SER A 103 -6.26 11.20 -9.32
C SER A 103 -7.13 12.46 -9.22
N ARG A 104 -8.43 12.37 -9.52
CA ARG A 104 -9.39 13.48 -9.40
C ARG A 104 -10.19 13.42 -8.10
N CYS A 105 -10.01 12.38 -7.30
CA CYS A 105 -10.69 12.24 -6.03
C CYS A 105 -10.13 13.24 -5.02
N HIS A 106 -11.04 13.97 -4.39
CA HIS A 106 -10.74 14.89 -3.29
C HIS A 106 -11.49 14.41 -2.05
N ALA A 107 -11.01 13.33 -1.43
CA ALA A 107 -11.50 12.94 -0.13
C ALA A 107 -10.99 13.94 0.92
N GLU A 108 -11.88 14.42 1.79
CA GLU A 108 -11.46 15.14 3.00
C GLU A 108 -10.47 14.26 3.76
N ARG A 109 -9.40 14.86 4.31
CA ARG A 109 -8.30 14.17 5.00
C ARG A 109 -8.79 13.52 6.30
N ALA A 110 -9.61 12.49 6.23
CA ALA A 110 -10.03 11.70 7.36
C ALA A 110 -9.08 10.51 7.50
N GLY A 111 -8.28 10.50 8.55
CA GLY A 111 -7.36 9.40 8.84
C GLY A 111 -6.38 9.75 9.94
N ALA A 112 -6.88 9.87 11.17
CA ALA A 112 -6.05 9.79 12.36
C ALA A 112 -5.35 8.42 12.35
N SER A 113 -4.02 8.43 12.26
CA SER A 113 -3.21 7.26 12.56
C SER A 113 -3.60 6.73 13.94
N GLN A 114 -3.83 5.43 14.10
CA GLN A 114 -3.98 4.85 15.43
C GLN A 114 -2.71 5.14 16.21
N GLU A 115 -2.82 5.98 17.25
CA GLU A 115 -1.80 6.14 18.28
C GLU A 115 -1.47 4.75 18.81
N GLU A 116 -0.24 4.31 18.59
CA GLU A 116 0.31 3.16 19.30
C GLU A 116 0.54 3.61 20.75
N ASP A 117 -0.37 3.20 21.64
CA ASP A 117 -0.04 2.99 23.06
C ASP A 117 1.01 1.88 23.21
#